data_AF-W1NHY7-F1
#
_entry.id   AF-W1NHY7-F1
#
_cell.length_a   1.000
_cell.length_b   1.000
_cell.length_c   1.000
_cell.angle_alpha   90.00
_cell.angle_beta   90.00
_cell.angle_gamma   90.00
#
_symmetry.space_group_name_H-M   'P 1'
#
loop_
_entity.id
_entity.type
_entity.pdbx_description
1 polymer ?
#
loop_
_entity_poly.entity_id
_entity_poly.type
_entity_poly.pdbx_seq_one_letter_code
_entity_poly.pdbx_strand_id
1 'polypeptide(L)'
;MYNIAFSFDPIIRNIIIMAVEWDFIGPISENKKQCLWIYDSMIQNWRSLDVGLPIYDPSSSHPFCTSHCIVGTTWYALRLHSVVCYDMKKKAWEKIDSPLSLEHQLEGIDSNHTWWYSEILEWNGRLSFVITRRNNIDGSLKAGVWVFSWEEKKWVEALRADLKEWGLTGQYRHIGFYDDIFFLVAYNKRIT
;
A
#
# COMPACT_ATOMS: atom_id res chain seq x y z
N MET A 1 15.76 5.17 3.93
CA MET A 1 14.75 5.51 2.92
C MET A 1 13.55 6.06 3.68
N TYR A 2 13.11 7.27 3.37
CA TYR A 2 11.92 7.87 3.99
C TYR A 2 10.72 7.50 3.13
N ASN A 3 9.75 6.81 3.72
CA ASN A 3 8.47 6.58 3.06
C ASN A 3 7.54 7.72 3.46
N ILE A 4 7.07 8.46 2.47
CA ILE A 4 6.16 9.58 2.65
C ILE A 4 4.82 9.20 2.03
N ALA A 5 3.74 9.32 2.79
CA ALA A 5 2.38 9.25 2.30
C ALA A 5 1.71 10.60 2.55
N PHE A 6 0.83 11.03 1.67
CA PHE A 6 0.05 12.25 1.89
C PHE A 6 -1.43 11.98 1.64
N SER A 7 -2.26 12.79 2.26
CA SER A 7 -3.69 12.84 2.05
C SER A 7 -4.10 14.30 1.91
N PHE A 8 -5.08 14.55 1.05
CA PHE A 8 -5.63 15.88 0.83
C PHE A 8 -7.15 15.81 0.93
N ASP A 9 -7.71 16.59 1.85
CA ASP A 9 -9.14 16.84 1.91
C ASP A 9 -9.42 18.16 1.17
N PRO A 10 -10.07 18.12 -0.01
CA PRO A 10 -10.37 19.31 -0.80
C PRO A 10 -11.44 20.21 -0.18
N ILE A 11 -12.33 19.68 0.66
CA ILE A 11 -13.46 20.42 1.25
C ILE A 11 -12.92 21.42 2.28
N ILE A 12 -12.09 20.93 3.19
CA ILE A 12 -11.47 21.77 4.23
C ILE A 12 -10.06 22.26 3.83
N ARG A 13 -9.60 21.91 2.63
CA ARG A 13 -8.26 22.23 2.09
C ARG A 13 -7.13 21.80 3.02
N ASN A 14 -7.27 20.64 3.67
CA ASN A 14 -6.27 20.12 4.59
C ASN A 14 -5.35 19.13 3.89
N ILE A 15 -4.05 19.39 3.94
CA ILE A 15 -2.99 18.45 3.59
C ILE A 15 -2.46 17.79 4.87
N ILE A 16 -2.51 16.46 4.89
CA ILE A 16 -1.80 15.65 5.87
C ILE A 16 -0.60 15.00 5.18
N ILE A 17 0.60 15.20 5.72
CA ILE A 17 1.81 14.50 5.27
C ILE A 17 2.25 13.57 6.38
N MET A 18 2.41 12.30 6.08
CA MET A 18 3.05 11.34 6.94
C MET A 18 4.44 11.03 6.45
N ALA A 19 5.42 11.12 7.34
CA ALA A 19 6.76 10.62 7.09
C ALA A 19 7.05 9.53 8.11
N VAL A 20 7.39 8.34 7.62
CA VAL A 20 7.83 7.24 8.47
C VAL A 20 9.34 7.27 8.53
N GLU A 21 9.85 7.52 9.73
CA GLU A 21 11.28 7.41 10.02
C GLU A 21 11.58 6.00 10.52
N TRP A 22 12.30 5.26 9.70
CA TRP A 22 12.88 3.98 10.07
C TRP A 22 14.34 4.23 10.46
N ASP A 23 14.65 4.18 11.75
CA ASP A 23 16.04 4.27 12.19
C ASP A 23 16.72 2.91 11.97
N PHE A 24 17.60 2.84 10.96
CA PHE A 24 18.34 1.64 10.58
C PHE A 24 19.73 1.56 11.25
N ILE A 25 20.05 2.49 12.15
CA ILE A 25 21.38 2.59 12.73
C ILE A 25 21.40 1.78 14.03
N GLY A 26 21.67 0.47 13.90
CA GLY A 26 21.97 -0.45 14.99
C GLY A 26 21.59 -1.91 14.69
N PRO A 27 22.22 -2.91 15.35
CA PRO A 27 21.68 -4.27 15.37
C PRO A 27 20.23 -4.25 15.87
N ILE A 28 19.38 -5.16 15.38
CA ILE A 28 17.94 -5.31 15.72
C ILE A 28 17.67 -5.28 17.24
N SER A 29 18.69 -5.55 18.06
CA SER A 29 18.69 -5.50 19.52
C SER A 29 18.58 -4.09 20.13
N GLU A 30 18.86 -3.02 19.39
CA GLU A 30 18.62 -1.65 19.85
C GLU A 30 17.19 -1.26 19.45
N ASN A 31 16.23 -1.53 20.34
CA ASN A 31 14.80 -1.18 20.22
C ASN A 31 14.57 0.34 20.07
N LYS A 32 15.04 0.95 18.99
CA LYS A 32 14.71 2.33 18.66
C LYS A 32 13.28 2.36 18.16
N LYS A 33 12.47 3.23 18.77
CA LYS A 33 11.06 3.39 18.46
C LYS A 33 10.93 3.90 17.02
N GLN A 34 10.08 3.24 16.24
CA GLN A 34 9.65 3.76 14.94
C GLN A 34 8.80 5.00 15.21
N CYS A 35 9.16 6.12 14.59
CA CYS A 35 8.43 7.38 14.75
C CYS A 35 7.63 7.67 13.49
N LEU A 36 6.31 7.78 13.66
CA LEU A 36 5.43 8.31 12.63
C LEU A 36 5.35 9.83 12.82
N TRP A 37 5.85 10.58 11.85
CA TRP A 37 5.72 12.03 11.82
C TRP A 37 4.50 12.41 10.98
N ILE A 38 3.65 13.28 11.50
CA ILE A 38 2.47 13.79 10.81
C ILE A 38 2.55 15.31 10.77
N TYR A 39 2.60 15.86 9.57
CA TYR A 39 2.29 17.25 9.31
C TYR A 39 0.80 17.40 9.09
N ASP A 40 0.19 18.37 9.76
CA ASP A 40 -1.20 18.75 9.54
C ASP A 40 -1.24 20.23 9.16
N SER A 41 -1.66 20.51 7.93
CA SER A 41 -1.66 21.86 7.38
C SER A 41 -2.66 22.80 8.05
N MET A 42 -3.72 22.28 8.68
CA MET A 42 -4.69 23.10 9.40
C MET A 42 -4.09 23.74 10.64
N ILE A 43 -3.17 23.02 11.31
CA ILE A 43 -2.42 23.53 12.47
C ILE A 43 -1.00 23.98 12.11
N GLN A 44 -0.61 23.83 10.84
CA GLN A 44 0.71 24.14 10.29
C GLN A 44 1.87 23.60 11.13
N ASN A 45 1.73 22.37 11.64
CA ASN A 45 2.71 21.81 12.56
C ASN A 45 2.97 20.32 12.31
N TRP A 46 4.19 19.91 12.64
CA TRP A 46 4.58 18.52 12.74
C TRP A 46 4.30 17.99 14.13
N ARG A 47 3.78 16.77 14.20
CA ARG A 47 3.69 15.99 15.45
C ARG A 47 4.28 14.61 15.22
N SER A 48 5.01 14.11 16.21
CA SER A 48 5.35 12.69 16.26
C SER A 48 4.23 11.93 16.97
N LEU A 49 3.91 10.75 16.45
CA LEU A 49 3.05 9.77 17.09
C LEU A 49 3.90 8.58 17.48
N ASP A 50 3.97 8.31 18.78
CA ASP A 50 4.45 7.04 19.31
C ASP A 50 3.35 6.00 19.08
N VAL A 51 3.41 5.39 17.91
CA VAL A 51 2.44 4.37 17.48
C VAL A 51 2.80 2.98 18.02
N GLY A 52 3.93 2.83 18.73
CA GLY A 52 4.49 1.53 19.08
C GLY A 52 4.89 0.72 17.84
N LEU A 53 5.27 -0.53 18.05
CA LEU A 53 5.49 -1.45 16.95
C LEU A 53 4.12 -1.87 16.39
N PRO A 54 3.91 -1.87 15.07
CA PRO A 54 2.84 -2.64 14.47
C PRO A 54 2.75 -4.05 15.03
N ILE A 55 1.59 -4.68 14.88
CA ILE A 55 1.43 -6.12 15.10
C ILE A 55 2.30 -6.83 14.05
N TYR A 56 3.59 -6.93 14.34
CA TYR A 56 4.56 -7.55 13.47
C TYR A 56 4.67 -9.01 13.85
N ASP A 57 4.69 -9.85 12.83
CA ASP A 57 5.29 -11.16 12.94
C ASP A 57 6.79 -10.96 13.30
N PRO A 58 7.24 -11.41 14.49
CA PRO A 58 8.63 -11.29 14.93
C PRO A 58 9.61 -12.09 14.07
N SER A 59 9.13 -13.03 13.26
CA SER A 59 9.98 -13.92 12.45
C SER A 59 10.54 -13.26 11.18
N SER A 60 10.03 -12.09 10.79
CA SER A 60 10.41 -11.46 9.54
C SER A 60 11.60 -10.50 9.72
N SER A 61 12.71 -10.83 9.06
CA SER A 61 13.96 -10.05 8.99
C SER A 61 13.84 -8.73 8.21
N HIS A 62 12.69 -8.47 7.60
CA HIS A 62 12.44 -7.29 6.79
C HIS A 62 11.44 -6.37 7.53
N PRO A 63 11.92 -5.31 8.20
CA PRO A 63 11.03 -4.35 8.88
C PRO A 63 10.27 -3.45 7.88
N PHE A 64 10.60 -3.53 6.59
CA PHE A 64 10.11 -2.60 5.58
C PHE A 64 8.67 -2.88 5.16
N CYS A 65 7.84 -1.83 5.23
CA CYS A 65 6.59 -1.76 4.48
C CYS A 65 6.88 -1.28 3.06
N THR A 66 6.24 -1.88 2.07
CA THR A 66 6.47 -1.59 0.64
C THR A 66 5.57 -0.46 0.12
N SER A 67 4.47 -0.17 0.81
CA SER A 67 3.51 0.86 0.44
C SER A 67 2.74 1.35 1.66
N HIS A 68 2.28 2.61 1.61
CA HIS A 68 1.55 3.27 2.68
C HIS A 68 0.46 4.17 2.09
N CYS A 69 -0.70 4.22 2.74
CA CYS A 69 -1.75 5.19 2.40
C CYS A 69 -2.52 5.64 3.66
N ILE A 70 -3.28 6.72 3.54
CA ILE A 70 -4.18 7.22 4.59
C ILE A 70 -5.59 7.21 4.02
N VAL A 71 -6.55 6.71 4.80
CA VAL A 71 -7.96 6.85 4.50
C VAL A 71 -8.66 7.41 5.73
N GLY A 72 -9.19 8.63 5.62
CA GLY A 72 -9.73 9.37 6.75
C GLY A 72 -8.69 9.52 7.88
N THR A 73 -8.97 8.94 9.05
CA THR A 73 -8.07 8.97 10.22
C THR A 73 -7.27 7.68 10.41
N THR A 74 -7.25 6.80 9.40
CA THR A 74 -6.56 5.50 9.52
C THR A 74 -5.37 5.48 8.58
N TRP A 75 -4.20 5.15 9.15
CA TRP A 75 -3.00 4.86 8.39
C TRP A 75 -2.95 3.38 8.05
N TYR A 76 -2.63 3.06 6.80
CA TYR A 76 -2.42 1.70 6.33
C TYR A 76 -0.98 1.53 5.84
N ALA A 77 -0.42 0.36 6.11
CA ALA A 77 0.90 -0.03 5.64
C ALA A 77 0.85 -1.46 5.10
N LEU A 78 1.44 -1.67 3.93
CA LEU A 78 1.57 -2.98 3.29
C LEU A 78 2.92 -3.59 3.65
N ARG A 79 2.89 -4.81 4.21
CA ARG A 79 4.08 -5.61 4.48
C ARG A 79 3.89 -7.01 3.90
N LEU A 80 4.73 -7.38 2.93
CA LEU A 80 4.67 -8.67 2.23
C LEU A 80 3.25 -8.98 1.73
N HIS A 81 2.50 -9.80 2.47
CA HIS A 81 1.16 -10.27 2.16
C HIS A 81 0.12 -9.87 3.20
N SER A 82 0.39 -8.87 4.04
CA SER A 82 -0.55 -8.38 5.05
C SER A 82 -0.62 -6.87 5.03
N VAL A 83 -1.82 -6.34 5.23
CA VAL A 83 -2.03 -4.92 5.49
C VAL A 83 -2.18 -4.77 6.99
N VAL A 84 -1.39 -3.87 7.58
CA VAL A 84 -1.60 -3.43 8.96
C VAL A 84 -2.14 -2.03 8.93
N CYS A 85 -3.02 -1.70 9.86
CA CYS A 85 -3.54 -0.35 9.98
C CYS A 85 -3.54 0.15 11.40
N TYR A 86 -3.32 1.46 11.55
CA TYR A 86 -3.39 2.17 12.80
C TYR A 86 -4.51 3.20 12.73
N ASP A 87 -5.54 2.99 13.52
CA ASP A 87 -6.61 3.97 13.70
C ASP A 87 -6.09 5.08 14.62
N MET A 88 -5.81 6.26 14.07
CA MET A 88 -5.22 7.37 14.84
C MET A 88 -6.16 7.92 15.91
N LYS A 89 -7.48 7.71 15.74
CA LYS A 89 -8.49 8.15 16.71
C LYS A 89 -8.59 7.17 17.87
N LYS A 90 -8.61 5.87 17.58
CA LYS A 90 -8.65 4.80 18.61
C LYS A 90 -7.29 4.48 19.21
N LYS A 91 -6.21 4.92 18.55
CA LYS A 91 -4.81 4.63 18.91
C LYS A 91 -4.52 3.13 19.00
N ALA A 92 -5.04 2.37 18.04
CA ALA A 92 -4.97 0.90 18.05
C ALA A 92 -4.55 0.36 16.69
N TRP A 93 -3.80 -0.75 16.73
CA TRP A 93 -3.42 -1.53 15.55
C TRP A 93 -4.47 -2.58 15.23
N GLU A 94 -4.77 -2.76 13.95
CA GLU A 94 -5.54 -3.88 13.41
C GLU A 94 -4.78 -4.49 12.22
N LYS A 95 -4.88 -5.81 12.07
CA LYS A 95 -4.34 -6.54 10.92
C LYS A 95 -5.49 -6.87 9.97
N ILE A 96 -5.26 -6.63 8.69
CA ILE A 96 -6.15 -6.97 7.59
C ILE A 96 -5.39 -7.94 6.67
N ASP A 97 -5.96 -9.13 6.46
CA ASP A 97 -5.38 -10.07 5.50
C ASP A 97 -5.47 -9.49 4.09
N SER A 98 -4.38 -9.51 3.33
CA SER A 98 -4.36 -8.90 2.00
C SER A 98 -5.00 -9.81 0.94
N PRO A 99 -5.44 -9.28 -0.22
CA PRO A 99 -5.91 -10.10 -1.34
C PRO A 99 -4.84 -11.06 -1.88
N LEU A 100 -3.55 -10.77 -1.66
CA LEU A 100 -2.45 -11.63 -2.11
C LEU A 100 -2.51 -13.03 -1.49
N SER A 101 -2.95 -13.17 -0.24
CA SER A 101 -3.10 -14.50 0.37
C SER A 101 -4.14 -15.32 -0.38
N LEU A 102 -5.16 -14.67 -0.95
CA LEU A 102 -6.17 -15.27 -1.81
C LEU A 102 -5.58 -15.62 -3.20
N GLU A 103 -4.84 -14.71 -3.82
CA GLU A 103 -4.26 -14.93 -5.16
C GLU A 103 -3.19 -16.04 -5.17
N HIS A 104 -2.33 -16.09 -4.13
CA HIS A 104 -1.34 -17.16 -3.99
C HIS A 104 -1.98 -18.55 -3.88
N GLN A 105 -3.18 -18.64 -3.27
CA GLN A 105 -3.92 -19.90 -3.13
C GLN A 105 -4.68 -20.29 -4.41
N LEU A 106 -5.13 -19.30 -5.20
CA LEU A 106 -5.97 -19.53 -6.37
C LEU A 106 -5.19 -19.85 -7.65
N GLU A 107 -3.98 -19.30 -7.84
CA GLU A 107 -3.28 -19.39 -9.13
C GLU A 107 -1.96 -20.18 -9.13
N GLY A 108 -1.60 -20.90 -8.06
CA GLY A 108 -0.45 -21.80 -8.06
C GLY A 108 0.84 -21.15 -8.55
N ILE A 109 1.14 -19.95 -8.04
CA ILE A 109 2.16 -19.05 -8.59
C ILE A 109 3.53 -19.72 -8.57
N ASP A 110 4.11 -19.97 -9.76
CA ASP A 110 5.53 -20.26 -9.91
C ASP A 110 6.34 -18.99 -9.63
N SER A 111 6.87 -18.92 -8.41
CA SER A 111 7.65 -17.80 -7.88
C SER A 111 8.97 -17.57 -8.62
N ASN A 112 9.46 -18.52 -9.42
CA ASN A 112 10.75 -18.40 -10.10
C ASN A 112 10.67 -17.59 -11.40
N HIS A 113 9.48 -17.54 -12.01
CA HIS A 113 9.28 -16.89 -13.31
C HIS A 113 8.24 -15.77 -13.28
N THR A 114 7.68 -15.49 -12.10
CA THR A 114 6.68 -14.44 -11.90
C THR A 114 7.29 -13.28 -11.12
N TRP A 115 7.24 -12.07 -11.69
CA TRP A 115 7.45 -10.85 -10.94
C TRP A 115 6.09 -10.23 -10.59
N TRP A 116 5.95 -9.73 -9.38
CA TRP A 116 4.74 -9.08 -8.91
C TRP A 116 5.08 -7.80 -8.16
N TYR A 117 4.20 -6.82 -8.27
CA TYR A 117 4.27 -5.56 -7.55
C TYR A 117 2.90 -5.31 -6.92
N SER A 118 2.92 -4.91 -5.65
CA SER A 118 1.71 -4.63 -4.89
C SER A 118 1.80 -3.29 -4.20
N GLU A 119 0.69 -2.57 -4.21
CA GLU A 119 0.58 -1.23 -3.66
C GLU A 119 -0.77 -1.05 -2.97
N ILE A 120 -0.79 -0.36 -1.84
CA ILE A 120 -2.02 0.13 -1.22
C ILE A 120 -2.19 1.60 -1.51
N LEU A 121 -3.41 1.97 -1.87
CA LEU A 121 -3.76 3.31 -2.31
C LEU A 121 -5.08 3.73 -1.65
N GLU A 122 -5.25 5.03 -1.49
CA GLU A 122 -6.56 5.61 -1.21
C GLU A 122 -7.30 5.78 -2.55
N TRP A 123 -8.57 5.36 -2.60
CA TRP A 123 -9.45 5.59 -3.74
C TRP A 123 -10.87 5.88 -3.25
N ASN A 124 -11.40 7.06 -3.57
CA ASN A 124 -12.77 7.47 -3.25
C ASN A 124 -13.14 7.28 -1.76
N GLY A 125 -12.24 7.66 -0.87
CA GLY A 125 -12.37 7.52 0.58
C GLY A 125 -12.26 6.09 1.09
N ARG A 126 -11.71 5.16 0.30
CA ARG A 126 -11.60 3.73 0.64
C ARG A 126 -10.17 3.22 0.46
N LEU A 127 -9.85 2.21 1.24
CA LEU A 127 -8.60 1.47 1.09
C LEU A 127 -8.69 0.60 -0.16
N SER A 128 -7.74 0.76 -1.07
CA SER A 128 -7.58 -0.05 -2.26
C SER A 128 -6.26 -0.79 -2.26
N PHE A 129 -6.25 -1.94 -2.91
CA PHE A 129 -5.10 -2.80 -3.08
C PHE A 129 -4.94 -3.09 -4.56
N VAL A 130 -3.76 -2.85 -5.10
CA VAL A 130 -3.45 -3.16 -6.50
C VAL A 130 -2.36 -4.21 -6.53
N ILE A 131 -2.60 -5.26 -7.32
CA ILE A 131 -1.59 -6.26 -7.68
C ILE A 131 -1.34 -6.13 -9.17
N THR A 132 -0.08 -6.06 -9.54
CA THR A 132 0.34 -6.25 -10.93
C THR A 132 1.28 -7.44 -10.99
N ARG A 133 1.06 -8.30 -11.99
CA ARG A 133 1.81 -9.54 -12.18
C ARG A 133 2.35 -9.61 -13.59
N ARG A 134 3.60 -10.02 -13.72
CA ARG A 134 4.23 -10.38 -15.00
C ARG A 134 4.74 -11.81 -14.91
N ASN A 135 4.33 -12.65 -15.84
CA ASN A 135 4.95 -13.95 -16.04
C ASN A 135 5.95 -13.87 -17.19
N ASN A 136 7.19 -14.26 -16.93
CA ASN A 136 8.28 -14.18 -17.90
C ASN A 136 8.25 -15.32 -18.93
N ILE A 137 7.52 -16.41 -18.67
CA ILE A 137 7.42 -17.55 -19.59
C ILE A 137 6.48 -17.23 -20.75
N ASP A 138 5.25 -16.84 -20.45
CA ASP A 138 4.21 -16.55 -21.43
C ASP A 138 4.12 -15.05 -21.78
N GLY A 139 4.86 -14.21 -21.06
CA GLY A 139 4.82 -12.76 -21.22
C GLY A 139 3.50 -12.13 -20.77
N SER A 140 2.65 -12.86 -20.05
CA SER A 140 1.37 -12.36 -19.56
C SER A 140 1.58 -11.26 -18.54
N LEU A 141 0.70 -10.26 -18.60
CA LEU A 141 0.79 -9.07 -17.81
C LEU A 141 -0.60 -8.74 -17.27
N LYS A 142 -0.82 -8.92 -15.98
CA LYS A 142 -2.15 -8.76 -15.38
C LYS A 142 -2.13 -7.68 -14.31
N ALA A 143 -3.27 -7.01 -14.14
CA ALA A 143 -3.56 -6.18 -12.99
C ALA A 143 -4.87 -6.63 -12.34
N GLY A 144 -4.89 -6.60 -11.02
CA GLY A 144 -6.09 -6.71 -10.21
C GLY A 144 -6.17 -5.54 -9.24
N VAL A 145 -7.38 -5.04 -9.03
CA VAL A 145 -7.69 -4.00 -8.05
C VAL A 145 -8.78 -4.52 -7.12
N TRP A 146 -8.56 -4.39 -5.83
CA TRP A 146 -9.53 -4.69 -4.79
C TRP A 146 -9.76 -3.48 -3.91
N VAL A 147 -11.00 -3.31 -3.45
CA VAL A 147 -11.38 -2.28 -2.47
C VAL A 147 -11.82 -2.97 -1.20
N PHE A 148 -11.34 -2.50 -0.05
CA PHE A 148 -11.72 -3.07 1.23
C PHE A 148 -13.10 -2.57 1.69
N SER A 149 -14.03 -3.49 1.92
CA SER A 149 -15.31 -3.21 2.56
C SER A 149 -15.17 -3.36 4.08
N TRP A 150 -15.26 -2.25 4.80
CA TRP A 150 -15.28 -2.27 6.27
C TRP A 150 -16.56 -2.85 6.85
N GLU A 151 -17.68 -2.73 6.14
CA GLU A 151 -18.98 -3.30 6.55
C GLU A 151 -18.92 -4.83 6.58
N GLU A 152 -18.29 -5.41 5.57
CA GLU A 152 -18.19 -6.87 5.42
C GLU A 152 -16.84 -7.44 5.88
N LYS A 153 -15.91 -6.56 6.29
CA LYS A 153 -14.51 -6.86 6.61
C LYS A 153 -13.81 -7.74 5.57
N LYS A 154 -14.04 -7.46 4.28
CA LYS A 154 -13.49 -8.25 3.18
C LYS A 154 -13.05 -7.39 2.00
N TRP A 155 -12.14 -7.93 1.21
CA TRP A 155 -11.74 -7.35 -0.07
C TRP A 155 -12.78 -7.68 -1.16
N VAL A 156 -13.17 -6.68 -1.93
CA VAL A 156 -14.07 -6.81 -3.07
C VAL A 156 -13.29 -6.47 -4.33
N GLU A 157 -13.28 -7.37 -5.30
CA GLU A 157 -12.63 -7.14 -6.60
C GLU A 157 -13.38 -6.03 -7.35
N ALA A 158 -12.65 -4.98 -7.74
CA ALA A 158 -13.18 -3.87 -8.51
C ALA A 158 -12.79 -3.94 -9.99
N LEU A 159 -11.59 -4.45 -10.28
CA LEU A 159 -11.09 -4.59 -11.65
C LEU A 159 -10.15 -5.78 -11.75
N ARG A 160 -10.22 -6.49 -12.88
CA ARG A 160 -9.19 -7.41 -13.33
C ARG A 160 -8.96 -7.19 -14.82
N ALA A 161 -7.70 -7.05 -15.24
CA ALA A 161 -7.35 -6.72 -16.61
C ALA A 161 -6.08 -7.45 -17.08
N ASP A 162 -6.06 -7.84 -18.35
CA ASP A 162 -4.84 -8.19 -19.07
C ASP A 162 -4.24 -6.92 -19.69
N LEU A 163 -3.15 -6.46 -19.09
CA LEU A 163 -2.48 -5.22 -19.47
C LEU A 163 -1.75 -5.32 -20.82
N LYS A 164 -1.51 -6.54 -21.32
CA LYS A 164 -0.94 -6.73 -22.66
C LYS A 164 -1.93 -6.29 -23.73
N GLU A 165 -3.23 -6.53 -23.53
CA GLU A 165 -4.30 -6.05 -24.44
C GLU A 165 -4.31 -4.52 -24.53
N TRP A 166 -3.80 -3.85 -23.50
CA TRP A 166 -3.69 -2.39 -23.46
C TRP A 166 -2.35 -1.87 -24.01
N GLY A 167 -1.47 -2.77 -24.46
CA GLY A 167 -0.18 -2.45 -25.08
C GLY A 167 0.95 -2.17 -24.08
N LEU A 168 0.85 -2.63 -22.83
CA LEU A 168 1.94 -2.56 -21.85
C LEU A 168 2.87 -3.76 -22.00
N THR A 169 4.17 -3.48 -22.08
CA THR A 169 5.22 -4.51 -22.22
C THR A 169 6.45 -4.23 -21.36
N GLY A 170 6.59 -3.01 -20.82
CA GLY A 170 7.70 -2.58 -19.98
C GLY A 170 7.46 -2.83 -18.49
N GLN A 171 8.51 -2.65 -17.67
CA GLN A 171 8.40 -2.67 -16.22
C GLN A 171 7.55 -1.49 -15.71
N TYR A 172 6.85 -1.69 -14.60
CA TYR A 172 6.01 -0.67 -13.98
C TYR A 172 6.85 0.33 -13.18
N ARG A 173 6.34 1.57 -13.10
CA ARG A 173 6.91 2.63 -12.28
C ARG A 173 5.92 3.15 -11.24
N HIS A 174 4.69 3.42 -11.67
CA HIS A 174 3.68 4.04 -10.81
C HIS A 174 2.30 3.51 -11.12
N ILE A 175 1.51 3.39 -10.08
CA ILE A 175 0.09 3.03 -10.10
C ILE A 175 -0.64 4.10 -9.31
N GLY A 176 -1.86 4.44 -9.71
CA GLY A 176 -2.66 5.38 -8.94
C GLY A 176 -4.10 5.43 -9.39
N PHE A 177 -4.89 6.16 -8.60
CA PHE A 177 -6.24 6.55 -8.92
C PHE A 177 -6.33 8.07 -8.98
N TYR A 178 -7.13 8.56 -9.91
CA TYR A 178 -7.55 9.97 -9.95
C TYR A 178 -9.04 9.99 -10.27
N ASP A 179 -9.85 10.42 -9.30
CA ASP A 179 -11.31 10.24 -9.31
C ASP A 179 -11.67 8.76 -9.59
N ASP A 180 -12.45 8.49 -10.62
CA ASP A 180 -12.85 7.13 -11.02
C ASP A 180 -11.88 6.47 -12.01
N ILE A 181 -10.75 7.12 -12.30
CA ILE A 181 -9.79 6.67 -13.31
C ILE A 181 -8.64 5.93 -12.62
N PHE A 182 -8.52 4.64 -12.93
CA PHE A 182 -7.31 3.87 -12.65
C PHE A 182 -6.25 4.21 -13.69
N PHE A 183 -5.04 4.53 -13.26
CA PHE A 183 -3.93 4.71 -14.19
C PHE A 183 -2.71 3.90 -13.80
N LEU A 184 -1.96 3.50 -14.82
CA LEU A 184 -0.74 2.73 -14.68
C LEU A 184 0.32 3.28 -15.62
N VAL A 185 1.50 3.54 -15.06
CA VAL A 185 2.67 4.05 -15.77
C VAL A 185 3.74 2.96 -15.79
N ALA A 186 4.07 2.50 -16.99
CA ALA A 186 5.24 1.67 -17.26
C ALA A 186 6.29 2.47 -18.02
N TYR A 187 7.52 1.95 -18.08
CA TYR A 187 8.62 2.60 -18.81
C TYR A 187 8.31 2.87 -20.29
N ASN A 188 7.43 2.06 -20.89
CA ASN A 188 7.11 2.14 -22.32
C ASN A 188 5.82 2.93 -22.61
N LYS A 189 4.88 3.01 -21.67
CA LYS A 189 3.54 3.57 -21.91
C LYS A 189 2.84 3.95 -20.60
N ARG A 190 1.96 4.96 -20.69
CA ARG A 190 0.97 5.29 -19.66
C ARG A 190 -0.42 4.85 -20.14
N ILE A 191 -1.20 4.26 -19.25
CA ILE A 191 -2.59 3.85 -19.50
C ILE A 191 -3.49 4.48 -18.43
N THR A 192 -4.69 4.86 -18.86
CA THR A 192 -5.77 5.50 -18.10
C THR A 192 -7.08 4.89 -18.56
#